data_AF-A0A9D7PLL9-F1
#
_entry.id   AF-A0A9D7PLL9-F1
#
_cell.length_a   1.000
_cell.length_b   1.000
_cell.length_c   1.000
_cell.angle_alpha   90.00
_cell.angle_beta   90.00
_cell.angle_gamma   90.00
#
_symmetry.space_group_name_H-M   'P 1'
#
loop_
_entity.id
_entity.type
_entity.pdbx_description
1 polymer ?
#
loop_
_entity_poly.entity_id
_entity_poly.type
_entity_poly.pdbx_seq_one_letter_code
_entity_poly.pdbx_strand_id
1 'polypeptide(L)'
;MIKAQIKDIFEDYVMEGGVRIPTNFNGTEYFLTFDNNKQRIDKRLAIYRQTRYVTQHLSTILSQRIRNKTMIAIYQWKYPFDTYQSARLATTCDLDRIYCSGHRSRQFRSNSFLNAKTGLKRRICL
;
A
#
# COMPACT_ATOMS: atom_id res chain seq x y z
N MET A 1 -9.90 -8.26 13.12
CA MET A 1 -8.73 -7.53 12.59
C MET A 1 -7.68 -7.55 13.68
N ILE A 2 -6.45 -7.91 13.36
CA ILE A 2 -5.35 -7.94 14.34
C ILE A 2 -4.41 -6.80 13.95
N LYS A 3 -4.17 -5.87 14.88
CA LYS A 3 -3.23 -4.75 14.74
C LYS A 3 -2.26 -4.79 15.90
N ALA A 4 -0.99 -4.60 15.59
CA ALA A 4 0.08 -4.38 16.54
C ALA A 4 0.71 -3.00 16.27
N GLN A 5 1.06 -2.28 17.33
CA GLN A 5 1.79 -1.04 17.26
C GLN A 5 2.92 -1.12 18.27
N ILE A 6 4.13 -0.81 17.82
CA ILE A 6 5.32 -0.67 18.65
C ILE A 6 5.72 0.79 18.56
N LYS A 7 5.66 1.49 19.69
CA LYS A 7 6.07 2.89 19.81
C LYS A 7 7.26 2.96 20.74
N ASP A 8 8.37 3.48 20.23
CA ASP A 8 9.48 3.87 21.07
C ASP A 8 9.37 5.38 21.37
N ILE A 9 9.35 5.71 22.66
CA ILE A 9 9.26 7.10 23.15
C ILE A 9 10.61 7.82 23.14
N PHE A 10 11.72 7.09 23.10
CA PHE A 10 13.06 7.68 23.16
C PHE A 10 13.60 8.03 21.77
N GLU A 11 13.16 7.31 20.74
CA GLU A 11 13.61 7.49 19.36
C GLU A 11 12.48 7.90 18.41
N ASP A 12 11.37 8.49 18.92
CA ASP A 12 10.22 9.01 18.15
C ASP A 12 9.88 8.16 16.90
N TYR A 13 9.91 6.84 17.10
CA TYR A 13 9.82 5.86 16.05
C TYR A 13 8.59 4.99 16.31
N VAL A 14 7.71 4.97 15.32
CA VAL A 14 6.45 4.24 15.41
C VAL A 14 6.39 3.23 14.30
N MET A 15 6.39 1.96 14.68
CA MET A 15 6.09 0.86 13.77
C MET A 15 4.66 0.40 14.02
N GLU A 16 3.80 0.47 13.01
CA GLU A 16 2.45 -0.08 13.04
C GLU A 16 2.33 -1.20 12.02
N GLY A 17 1.73 -2.32 12.40
CA GLY A 17 1.46 -3.41 11.48
C GLY A 17 0.15 -4.10 11.80
N GLY A 18 -0.50 -4.68 10.80
CA GLY A 18 -1.67 -5.49 11.07
C GLY A 18 -2.17 -6.26 9.88
N VAL A 19 -2.99 -7.25 10.19
CA VAL A 19 -3.61 -8.15 9.23
C VAL A 19 -5.12 -8.17 9.45
N ARG A 20 -5.84 -8.10 8.34
CA ARG A 20 -7.28 -8.37 8.30
C ARG A 20 -7.52 -9.66 7.54
N ILE A 21 -8.06 -10.64 8.27
CA ILE A 21 -8.53 -11.90 7.71
C ILE A 21 -10.06 -11.84 7.75
N PRO A 22 -10.75 -11.65 6.61
CA PRO A 22 -12.20 -11.78 6.54
C PRO A 22 -12.61 -13.25 6.68
N THR A 23 -13.74 -13.50 7.37
CA THR A 23 -14.28 -14.84 7.65
C THR A 23 -14.53 -15.68 6.38
N ASN A 24 -14.77 -15.01 5.25
CA ASN A 24 -15.05 -15.67 3.97
C ASN A 24 -13.79 -16.11 3.20
N PHE A 25 -12.57 -15.96 3.78
CA PHE A 25 -11.26 -16.24 3.14
C PHE A 25 -11.12 -15.66 1.72
N ASN A 26 -11.93 -14.65 1.39
CA ASN A 26 -12.08 -14.10 0.06
C ASN A 26 -11.07 -12.97 -0.23
N GLY A 27 -10.09 -12.82 0.66
CA GLY A 27 -8.93 -11.98 0.49
C GLY A 27 -8.13 -11.91 1.77
N THR A 28 -6.89 -11.46 1.69
CA THR A 28 -6.13 -11.11 2.88
C THR A 28 -5.47 -9.77 2.67
N GLU A 29 -5.58 -8.92 3.68
CA GLU A 29 -5.08 -7.55 3.66
C GLU A 29 -4.07 -7.41 4.78
N TYR A 30 -2.89 -6.90 4.44
CA TYR A 30 -1.81 -6.63 5.38
C TYR A 30 -1.37 -5.18 5.19
N PHE A 31 -1.20 -4.48 6.30
CA PHE A 31 -0.66 -3.13 6.31
C PHE A 31 0.54 -3.07 7.24
N LEU A 32 1.52 -2.28 6.85
CA LEU A 32 2.69 -2.00 7.66
C LEU A 32 3.12 -0.56 7.42
N THR A 33 3.29 0.20 8.49
CA THR A 33 3.63 1.61 8.48
C THR A 33 4.81 1.84 9.41
N PHE A 34 5.79 2.58 8.91
CA PHE A 34 6.95 3.01 9.63
C PHE A 34 7.02 4.53 9.58
N ASP A 35 6.86 5.13 10.75
CA ASP A 35 6.96 6.57 10.96
C ASP A 35 8.25 6.86 11.74
N ASN A 36 9.10 7.70 11.15
CA ASN A 36 10.33 8.18 11.77
C ASN A 36 10.27 9.71 11.84
N ASN A 37 10.14 10.22 13.05
CA ASN A 37 10.03 11.65 13.35
C ASN A 37 11.35 12.21 13.93
N LYS A 38 12.46 11.50 13.74
CA LYS A 38 13.78 11.93 14.22
C LYS A 38 14.33 13.05 13.33
N GLN A 39 14.67 14.19 13.95
CA GLN A 39 15.20 15.41 13.32
C GLN A 39 14.17 16.20 12.50
N ARG A 40 14.53 17.39 11.99
CA ARG A 40 13.64 18.36 11.29
C ARG A 40 12.90 17.79 10.07
N ILE A 41 13.19 16.57 9.63
CA ILE A 41 12.58 15.92 8.47
C ILE A 41 11.75 14.73 8.97
N ASP A 42 10.44 14.83 8.91
CA ASP A 42 9.56 13.70 9.18
C ASP A 42 9.54 12.77 7.95
N LYS A 43 9.82 11.48 8.16
CA LYS A 43 9.77 10.46 7.11
C LYS A 43 8.74 9.39 7.46
N ARG A 44 7.88 9.07 6.51
CA ARG A 44 6.84 8.05 6.66
C ARG A 44 6.84 7.11 5.48
N LEU A 45 6.94 5.82 5.76
CA LEU A 45 6.82 4.74 4.79
C LEU A 45 5.60 3.89 5.14
N ALA A 46 4.69 3.70 4.21
CA ALA A 46 3.54 2.82 4.37
C ALA A 46 3.51 1.81 3.22
N ILE A 47 3.41 0.54 3.58
CA ILE A 47 3.31 -0.58 2.64
C ILE A 47 1.95 -1.24 2.88
N TYR A 48 1.17 -1.33 1.83
CA TYR A 48 -0.14 -1.96 1.84
C TYR A 48 -0.17 -3.08 0.81
N ARG A 49 -0.59 -4.27 1.25
CA ARG A 49 -0.71 -5.44 0.39
C ARG A 49 -2.10 -6.04 0.54
N GLN A 50 -2.82 -6.13 -0.56
CA GLN A 50 -4.13 -6.78 -0.61
C GLN A 50 -4.12 -7.91 -1.65
N THR A 51 -4.75 -9.02 -1.30
CA THR A 51 -5.12 -10.06 -2.26
C THR A 51 -6.64 -10.16 -2.29
N ARG A 52 -7.25 -10.00 -3.46
CA ARG A 52 -8.69 -10.16 -3.67
C ARG A 52 -8.93 -11.40 -4.53
N TYR A 53 -9.86 -12.25 -4.11
CA TYR A 53 -10.41 -13.30 -4.97
C TYR A 53 -11.71 -12.79 -5.57
N VAL A 54 -11.74 -12.65 -6.89
CA VAL A 54 -12.94 -12.26 -7.63
C VAL A 54 -13.46 -13.51 -8.33
N THR A 55 -14.60 -14.01 -7.88
CA THR A 55 -15.32 -15.09 -8.54
C THR A 55 -16.25 -14.46 -9.57
N GLN A 56 -15.89 -14.50 -10.85
CA GLN A 56 -16.79 -14.08 -11.91
C GLN A 56 -17.65 -15.29 -12.32
N HIS A 57 -18.96 -15.20 -12.10
CA HIS A 57 -19.91 -16.17 -12.64
C HIS A 57 -20.14 -15.84 -14.13
N LEU A 58 -19.44 -16.54 -15.02
CA LEU A 58 -19.63 -16.37 -16.47
C LEU A 58 -20.71 -17.31 -17.03
N SER A 59 -21.06 -18.39 -16.32
CA SER A 59 -22.21 -19.29 -16.57
C SER A 59 -22.24 -20.42 -15.52
N THR A 60 -23.37 -21.11 -15.35
CA THR A 60 -23.71 -22.10 -14.29
C THR A 60 -22.74 -23.28 -14.13
N ILE A 61 -21.77 -23.48 -15.03
CA ILE A 61 -20.93 -24.70 -15.09
C ILE A 61 -19.42 -24.40 -15.01
N LEU A 62 -18.98 -23.15 -15.20
CA LEU A 62 -17.55 -22.79 -15.17
C LEU A 62 -17.30 -21.56 -14.30
N SER A 63 -16.98 -21.80 -13.02
CA SER A 63 -16.56 -20.76 -12.08
C SER A 63 -15.04 -20.58 -12.15
N GLN A 64 -14.58 -19.54 -12.86
CA GLN A 64 -13.17 -19.20 -12.92
C GLN A 64 -12.82 -18.24 -11.77
N ARG A 65 -12.00 -18.72 -10.83
CA ARG A 65 -11.51 -17.93 -9.69
C ARG A 65 -10.32 -17.07 -10.14
N ILE A 66 -10.54 -15.78 -10.37
CA ILE A 66 -9.48 -14.84 -10.73
C ILE A 66 -8.81 -14.35 -9.44
N ARG A 67 -7.47 -14.35 -9.42
CA ARG A 67 -6.69 -13.91 -8.26
C ARG A 67 -6.01 -12.58 -8.57
N ASN A 68 -6.48 -11.51 -7.93
CA ASN A 68 -5.88 -10.19 -8.06
C ASN A 68 -4.98 -9.92 -6.86
N LYS A 69 -3.71 -9.61 -7.14
CA LYS A 69 -2.75 -9.19 -6.11
C LYS A 69 -2.39 -7.73 -6.40
N THR A 70 -2.68 -6.86 -5.46
CA THR A 70 -2.34 -5.44 -5.55
C THR A 70 -1.41 -5.09 -4.39
N MET A 71 -0.29 -4.45 -4.70
CA MET A 71 0.67 -3.97 -3.73
C MET A 71 0.86 -2.47 -3.92
N ILE A 72 0.66 -1.72 -2.84
CA ILE A 72 0.81 -0.28 -2.78
C ILE A 72 1.97 0.05 -1.85
N ALA A 73 2.87 0.92 -2.29
CA ALA A 73 3.89 1.52 -1.47
C ALA A 73 3.73 3.04 -1.50
N ILE A 74 3.70 3.65 -0.32
CA ILE A 74 3.56 5.09 -0.14
C ILE A 74 4.76 5.57 0.66
N TYR A 75 5.45 6.57 0.14
CA TYR A 75 6.57 7.20 0.81
C TYR A 75 6.33 8.71 0.92
N GLN A 76 6.43 9.24 2.13
CA GLN A 76 6.10 10.62 2.46
C GLN A 76 7.26 11.27 3.22
N TRP A 77 7.63 12.47 2.79
CA TRP A 77 8.66 13.29 3.42
C TRP A 77 8.05 14.65 3.70
N LYS A 78 8.25 15.15 4.91
CA LYS A 78 7.78 16.47 5.31
C LYS A 78 8.95 17.25 5.90
N TYR A 79 9.19 18.42 5.33
CA TYR A 79 10.18 19.36 5.82
C TYR A 79 9.52 20.72 6.08
N PRO A 80 9.50 21.19 7.34
CA PRO A 80 9.11 22.55 7.67
C PRO A 80 10.30 23.47 7.37
N PHE A 81 10.18 24.30 6.31
CA PHE A 81 11.15 25.35 6.04
C PHE A 81 10.95 26.54 6.99
N ASP A 82 9.71 26.78 7.39
CA ASP A 82 9.32 27.90 8.24
C ASP A 82 8.03 27.53 9.01
N THR A 83 7.68 28.28 10.06
CA THR A 83 6.41 28.12 10.80
C THR A 83 5.21 28.13 9.85
N TYR A 84 5.27 28.90 8.76
CA TYR A 84 4.19 29.04 7.80
C TYR A 84 4.41 28.30 6.47
N GLN A 85 5.60 27.73 6.25
CA GLN A 85 5.92 27.04 4.99
C GLN A 85 6.39 25.61 5.25
N SER A 86 5.64 24.66 4.69
CA SER A 86 5.99 23.24 4.73
C SER A 86 6.05 22.67 3.31
N ALA A 87 7.17 22.01 3.00
CA ALA A 87 7.28 21.18 1.82
C ALA A 87 6.94 19.74 2.19
N ARG A 88 6.08 19.14 1.37
CA ARG A 88 5.73 17.73 1.48
C ARG A 88 5.93 17.08 0.13
N LEU A 89 6.69 15.99 0.13
CA LEU A 89 6.85 15.12 -1.02
C LEU A 89 6.15 13.81 -0.70
N ALA A 90 5.16 13.44 -1.49
CA ALA A 90 4.49 12.16 -1.41
C ALA A 90 4.68 11.40 -2.72
N THR A 91 5.22 10.19 -2.64
CA THR A 91 5.40 9.28 -3.75
C THR A 91 4.56 8.04 -3.49
N THR A 92 3.61 7.76 -4.36
CA THR A 92 2.82 6.52 -4.30
C THR A 92 3.13 5.66 -5.50
N CYS A 93 3.48 4.40 -5.26
CA CYS A 93 3.68 3.39 -6.29
C CYS A 93 2.65 2.28 -6.09
N ASP A 94 1.82 2.03 -7.10
CA ASP A 94 0.89 0.90 -7.15
C ASP A 94 1.40 -0.15 -8.14
N LEU A 95 1.28 -1.42 -7.76
CA LEU A 95 1.67 -2.58 -8.54
C LEU A 95 0.49 -3.56 -8.54
N ASP A 96 -0.26 -3.56 -9.64
CA ASP A 96 -1.36 -4.49 -9.86
C ASP A 96 -0.92 -5.68 -10.73
N ARG A 97 -1.19 -6.90 -10.26
CA ARG A 97 -0.93 -8.14 -10.99
C ARG A 97 -2.19 -9.00 -11.04
N ILE A 98 -2.77 -9.08 -12.23
CA ILE A 98 -3.93 -9.92 -12.53
C ILE A 98 -3.41 -11.31 -12.92
N TYR A 99 -3.80 -12.33 -12.16
CA TYR A 99 -3.52 -13.73 -12.53
C TYR A 99 -4.81 -14.40 -13.01
N CYS A 100 -4.88 -14.70 -14.30
CA CYS A 100 -5.87 -15.61 -14.87
C CYS A 100 -5.31 -17.03 -14.80
N SER A 101 -5.90 -17.88 -13.96
CA SER A 101 -5.51 -19.29 -13.90
C SER A 101 -6.23 -20.07 -15.01
N GLY A 102 -5.63 -20.11 -16.20
CA GLY A 102 -6.04 -20.93 -17.34
C GLY A 102 -4.99 -22.00 -17.62
N HIS A 103 -5.41 -23.27 -17.65
CA HIS A 103 -4.54 -24.43 -17.82
C HIS A 103 -3.97 -24.52 -19.25
N ARG A 104 -2.94 -23.72 -19.59
CA ARG A 104 -1.96 -24.01 -20.65
C ARG A 104 -0.75 -23.09 -20.53
N SER A 105 0.43 -23.68 -20.62
CA SER A 105 1.76 -23.05 -20.57
C SER A 105 1.90 -21.89 -21.56
N ARG A 106 1.79 -20.66 -21.07
CA ARG A 106 2.42 -19.46 -21.62
C ARG A 106 2.60 -18.48 -20.47
N GLN A 107 3.83 -18.37 -19.99
CA GLN A 107 4.26 -17.46 -18.95
C GLN A 107 4.14 -16.04 -19.51
N PHE A 108 2.95 -15.44 -19.37
CA PHE A 108 2.71 -14.07 -19.79
C PHE A 108 3.48 -13.16 -18.84
N ARG A 109 4.49 -12.51 -19.40
CA ARG A 109 5.34 -11.51 -18.77
C ARG A 109 4.45 -10.36 -18.32
N SER A 110 3.99 -10.42 -17.08
CA SER A 110 3.17 -9.39 -16.47
C SER A 110 4.00 -8.11 -16.38
N ASN A 111 3.73 -7.17 -17.28
CA ASN A 111 4.15 -5.80 -17.10
C ASN A 111 3.41 -5.24 -15.88
N SER A 112 4.15 -5.00 -14.81
CA SER A 112 3.70 -4.20 -13.68
C SER A 112 3.41 -2.80 -14.19
N PHE A 113 2.14 -2.39 -14.23
CA PHE A 113 1.77 -0.99 -14.42
C PHE A 113 2.18 -0.22 -13.17
N LEU A 114 3.43 0.27 -13.15
CA LEU A 114 3.96 1.12 -12.10
C LEU A 114 3.34 2.50 -12.25
N ASN A 115 2.27 2.78 -11.51
CA ASN A 115 1.73 4.13 -11.44
C ASN A 115 2.41 4.86 -10.28
N ALA A 116 3.39 5.71 -10.61
CA ALA A 116 4.05 6.59 -9.66
C ALA A 116 3.40 7.99 -9.71
N LYS A 117 2.72 8.42 -8.65
CA LYS A 117 2.25 9.80 -8.50
C LYS A 117 3.14 10.51 -7.48
N THR A 118 3.76 11.62 -7.91
CA THR A 118 4.54 12.50 -7.06
C THR A 118 3.74 13.78 -6.80
N GLY A 119 3.44 14.06 -5.54
CA GLY A 119 2.73 15.26 -5.11
C GLY A 119 3.64 16.19 -4.33
N LEU A 120 3.83 17.42 -4.81
CA LEU A 120 4.48 18.51 -4.08
C LEU A 120 3.41 19.54 -3.69
N LYS A 121 3.03 19.58 -2.41
CA LYS A 121 2.00 20.53 -1.92
C LYS A 121 2.66 21.60 -1.06
N ARG A 122 2.79 22.82 -1.59
CA ARG A 122 3.19 24.01 -0.83
C ARG A 122 1.93 24.60 -0.20
N ARG A 123 1.80 24.52 1.13
CA ARG A 123 0.69 25.13 1.85
C ARG A 123 1.19 26.46 2.40
N ILE A 124 0.72 27.57 1.84
CA ILE A 124 0.90 28.93 2.37
C ILE A 124 -0.43 29.25 3.05
N CYS A 125 -0.45 29.35 4.37
CA CYS A 125 -1.58 29.96 5.08
C CYS A 125 -1.25 31.45 5.19
N LEU A 126 -1.99 32.28 4.46
CA LEU A 126 -2.02 33.74 4.60
C LEU A 126 -2.94 34.14 5.75
#